data_AF-A0A6S6UFX9-F1
#
_entry.id   AF-A0A6S6UFX9-F1
#
_cell.length_a   1.000
_cell.length_b   1.000
_cell.length_c   1.000
_cell.angle_alpha   90.00
_cell.angle_beta   90.00
_cell.angle_gamma   90.00
#
_symmetry.space_group_name_H-M   'P 1'
#
loop_
_entity.id
_entity.type
_entity.pdbx_description
1 polymer ?
#
loop_
_entity_poly.entity_id
_entity_poly.type
_entity_poly.pdbx_seq_one_letter_code
_entity_poly.pdbx_strand_id
1 'polypeptide(L)'
;MAAALILFFILIAAVLGWLAIQNGSYHISRSRIIKTSPEVAFEAVSDFKTWPEWTPWLAHERDCKIDYSDTTKTEGSWYSWNGKIIGAGKMTHDKFTAPNQIESRIEFLRPMRSKSDVYWKFNPVEGGTEVTWGMRGKMPFFFRWMAAKMDQWVGKDYEIGLNNLAMTLNDNSNAFDLSFDGLIESPAQYYISTAFSGTFAELPNAMQKAYPELMAAVEDNELDVAGEPFTLYNKVNIKKDFLSCDIAVPVSNKTNIDGFTNAILPARTYSRTTLKGDYTNLELAWHSAFSNLRMNKLRFHWKHPILERYITNPRTSEGMELVTYLDIPLK
;
A
#
# COMPACT_ATOMS: atom_id res chain seq x y z
N MET A 1 16.37 25.30 -40.57
CA MET A 1 16.65 25.78 -39.20
C MET A 1 15.49 26.62 -38.64
N ALA A 2 14.99 27.65 -39.35
CA ALA A 2 13.87 28.48 -38.89
C ALA A 2 12.54 27.73 -38.66
N ALA A 3 12.13 26.83 -39.57
CA ALA A 3 10.90 26.04 -39.41
C ALA A 3 10.92 25.12 -38.17
N ALA A 4 12.09 24.54 -37.86
CA ALA A 4 12.27 23.72 -36.68
C ALA A 4 12.17 24.55 -35.38
N LEU A 5 12.71 25.78 -35.38
CA LEU A 5 12.57 26.70 -34.25
C LEU A 5 11.12 27.14 -34.04
N ILE A 6 10.39 27.43 -35.13
CA ILE A 6 8.97 27.79 -35.06
C ILE A 6 8.14 26.64 -34.48
N LEU A 7 8.32 25.41 -34.97
CA LEU A 7 7.63 24.24 -34.44
C LEU A 7 7.96 24.00 -32.96
N PHE A 8 9.21 24.22 -32.55
CA PHE A 8 9.63 24.14 -31.16
C PHE A 8 8.92 25.16 -30.28
N PHE A 9 8.81 26.42 -30.69
CA PHE A 9 8.09 27.45 -29.94
C PHE A 9 6.58 27.20 -29.89
N ILE A 10 5.97 26.69 -30.97
CA ILE A 10 4.56 26.28 -30.99
C ILE A 10 4.33 25.15 -29.98
N LEU A 11 5.21 24.15 -29.94
CA LEU A 11 5.11 23.05 -28.98
C LEU A 11 5.23 23.56 -27.53
N ILE A 12 6.18 24.46 -27.26
CA ILE A 12 6.31 25.09 -25.93
C ILE A 12 5.04 25.86 -25.58
N ALA A 13 4.52 26.69 -26.48
CA ALA A 13 3.30 27.46 -26.25
C ALA A 13 2.10 26.54 -25.97
N ALA A 14 1.98 25.43 -26.71
CA ALA A 14 0.93 24.43 -26.49
C ALA A 14 1.05 23.76 -25.11
N VAL A 15 2.26 23.36 -24.70
CA VAL A 15 2.49 22.76 -23.37
C VAL A 15 2.21 23.76 -22.25
N LEU A 16 2.67 25.00 -22.38
CA LEU A 16 2.42 26.07 -21.40
C LEU A 16 0.92 26.41 -21.30
N GLY A 17 0.24 26.50 -22.45
CA GLY A 17 -1.21 26.69 -22.50
C GLY A 17 -1.97 25.56 -21.83
N TRP A 18 -1.58 24.30 -22.09
CA TRP A 18 -2.16 23.14 -21.42
C TRP A 18 -1.94 23.15 -19.89
N LEU A 19 -0.73 23.48 -19.42
CA LEU A 19 -0.41 23.61 -17.99
C LEU A 19 -1.18 24.75 -17.32
N ALA A 20 -1.42 25.86 -18.04
CA ALA A 20 -2.17 27.00 -17.53
C ALA A 20 -3.63 26.65 -17.20
N ILE A 21 -4.24 25.71 -17.94
CA ILE A 21 -5.62 25.26 -17.77
C ILE A 21 -5.75 24.20 -16.65
N GLN A 22 -4.67 23.50 -16.27
CA GLN A 22 -4.72 22.51 -15.20
C GLN A 22 -4.98 23.15 -13.83
N ASN A 23 -5.86 22.56 -13.02
CA ASN A 23 -6.01 22.94 -11.61
C ASN A 23 -4.77 22.47 -10.83
N GLY A 24 -3.99 23.41 -10.31
CA GLY A 24 -2.80 23.12 -9.50
C GLY A 24 -3.11 22.77 -8.04
N SER A 25 -4.34 22.99 -7.56
CA SER A 25 -4.70 22.69 -6.18
C SER A 25 -5.09 21.23 -6.03
N TYR A 26 -4.70 20.62 -4.91
CA TYR A 26 -5.15 19.28 -4.54
C TYR A 26 -5.69 19.28 -3.12
N HIS A 27 -6.61 18.36 -2.88
CA HIS A 27 -7.18 18.06 -1.58
C HIS A 27 -7.37 16.55 -1.50
N ILE A 28 -6.86 15.96 -0.42
CA ILE A 28 -6.94 14.54 -0.13
C ILE A 28 -7.49 14.43 1.29
N SER A 29 -8.42 13.51 1.50
CA SER A 29 -8.87 13.17 2.84
C SER A 29 -9.35 11.73 2.90
N ARG A 30 -9.18 11.12 4.06
CA ARG A 30 -9.76 9.82 4.41
C ARG A 30 -10.35 9.92 5.81
N SER A 31 -11.41 9.17 6.05
CA SER A 31 -12.04 9.06 7.36
C SER A 31 -12.19 7.60 7.75
N ARG A 32 -12.19 7.36 9.07
CA ARG A 32 -12.48 6.06 9.67
C ARG A 32 -13.22 6.28 10.98
N ILE A 33 -14.23 5.47 11.24
CA ILE A 33 -14.85 5.38 12.58
C ILE A 33 -13.93 4.52 13.45
N ILE A 34 -13.44 5.09 14.55
CA ILE A 34 -12.61 4.41 15.56
C ILE A 34 -13.42 4.32 16.85
N LYS A 35 -13.49 3.13 17.46
CA LYS A 35 -14.21 2.84 18.72
C LYS A 35 -13.55 3.50 19.95
N THR A 36 -13.54 4.82 19.98
CA THR A 36 -12.94 5.65 21.03
C THR A 36 -13.66 7.00 21.14
N SER A 37 -13.43 7.72 22.22
CA SER A 37 -13.92 9.10 22.41
C SER A 37 -13.11 10.12 21.59
N PRO A 38 -13.70 11.27 21.17
CA PRO A 38 -12.97 12.30 20.45
C PRO A 38 -11.74 12.81 21.20
N GLU A 39 -11.79 12.87 22.53
CA GLU A 39 -10.69 13.30 23.39
C GLU A 39 -9.50 12.35 23.24
N VAL A 40 -9.70 11.05 23.39
CA VAL A 40 -8.64 10.04 23.22
C VAL A 40 -8.04 10.04 21.81
N ALA A 41 -8.88 10.16 20.77
CA ALA A 41 -8.39 10.25 19.39
C ALA A 41 -7.57 11.53 19.14
N PHE A 42 -8.06 12.67 19.64
CA PHE A 42 -7.37 13.95 19.58
C PHE A 42 -6.01 13.86 20.29
N GLU A 43 -5.99 13.32 21.50
CA GLU A 43 -4.80 13.13 22.32
C GLU A 43 -3.73 12.33 21.58
N ALA A 44 -4.11 11.17 21.01
CA ALA A 44 -3.20 10.32 20.25
C ALA A 44 -2.60 11.03 19.04
N VAL A 45 -3.37 11.85 18.30
CA VAL A 45 -2.85 12.57 17.14
C VAL A 45 -2.05 13.82 17.53
N SER A 46 -2.42 14.48 18.62
CA SER A 46 -1.82 15.75 19.05
C SER A 46 -0.39 15.62 19.58
N ASP A 47 0.02 14.43 20.03
CA ASP A 47 1.39 14.20 20.49
C ASP A 47 2.23 13.53 19.39
N PHE A 48 3.19 14.26 18.83
CA PHE A 48 4.07 13.72 17.80
C PHE A 48 4.92 12.51 18.24
N LYS A 49 5.01 12.22 19.55
CA LYS A 49 5.69 11.01 20.04
C LYS A 49 4.95 9.72 19.73
N THR A 50 3.65 9.76 19.47
CA THR A 50 2.85 8.57 19.12
C THR A 50 2.98 8.20 17.63
N TRP A 51 3.27 9.18 16.78
CA TRP A 51 3.25 9.04 15.32
C TRP A 51 4.17 7.94 14.75
N PRO A 52 5.36 7.67 15.33
CA PRO A 52 6.20 6.57 14.87
C PRO A 52 5.55 5.20 14.91
N GLU A 53 4.55 5.00 15.78
CA GLU A 53 3.90 3.70 15.96
C GLU A 53 2.86 3.40 14.88
N TRP A 54 2.24 4.44 14.30
CA TRP A 54 1.10 4.25 13.40
C TRP A 54 1.24 4.91 12.02
N THR A 55 2.21 5.80 11.81
CA THR A 55 2.34 6.45 10.49
C THR A 55 2.84 5.46 9.42
N PRO A 56 2.21 5.47 8.23
CA PRO A 56 2.48 4.47 7.19
C PRO A 56 3.90 4.57 6.63
N TRP A 57 4.47 5.79 6.57
CA TRP A 57 5.80 5.98 6.00
C TRP A 57 6.91 5.44 6.91
N LEU A 58 6.82 5.63 8.23
CA LEU A 58 7.84 5.13 9.16
C LEU A 58 7.87 3.60 9.22
N ALA A 59 6.77 2.91 8.86
CA ALA A 59 6.78 1.47 8.69
C ALA A 59 7.77 0.99 7.62
N HIS A 60 8.05 1.79 6.59
CA HIS A 60 9.04 1.46 5.56
C HIS A 60 10.49 1.67 6.02
N GLU A 61 10.74 2.55 6.98
CA GLU A 61 12.09 2.93 7.45
C GLU A 61 12.10 3.12 8.97
N ARG A 62 12.03 2.01 9.72
CA ARG A 62 11.91 2.01 11.19
C ARG A 62 13.13 2.62 11.90
N ASP A 63 14.29 2.68 11.24
CA ASP A 63 15.52 3.30 11.74
C ASP A 63 15.64 4.80 11.38
N CYS A 64 14.60 5.39 10.77
CA CYS A 64 14.59 6.80 10.40
C CYS A 64 14.85 7.69 11.62
N LYS A 65 15.79 8.63 11.49
CA LYS A 65 16.06 9.60 12.55
C LYS A 65 14.90 10.59 12.67
N ILE A 66 14.35 10.70 13.88
CA ILE A 66 13.32 11.68 14.24
C ILE A 66 13.86 12.64 15.29
N ASP A 67 13.59 13.93 15.10
CA ASP A 67 13.91 14.99 16.04
C ASP A 67 12.61 15.76 16.38
N TYR A 68 12.53 16.34 17.58
CA TYR A 68 11.35 17.04 18.11
C TYR A 68 11.71 18.43 18.64
N SER A 69 10.72 19.31 18.78
CA SER A 69 10.81 20.47 19.68
C SER A 69 10.78 20.06 21.15
N ASP A 70 11.06 21.03 22.03
CA ASP A 70 10.97 20.89 23.50
C ASP A 70 9.60 20.36 23.96
N THR A 71 8.53 20.77 23.29
CA THR A 71 7.16 20.24 23.45
C THR A 71 6.73 19.49 22.20
N THR A 72 5.90 18.46 22.36
CA THR A 72 5.40 17.65 21.22
C THR A 72 3.89 17.72 21.02
N LYS A 73 3.17 18.39 21.93
CA LYS A 73 1.72 18.34 22.06
C LYS A 73 1.06 19.70 22.32
N THR A 74 1.62 20.75 21.74
CA THR A 74 1.12 22.13 21.83
C THR A 74 1.20 22.82 20.48
N GLU A 75 0.46 23.90 20.29
CA GLU A 75 0.64 24.77 19.13
C GLU A 75 2.10 25.24 19.03
N GLY A 76 2.67 25.18 17.82
CA GLY A 76 4.09 25.44 17.56
C GLY A 76 5.01 24.23 17.78
N SER A 77 4.53 23.16 18.42
CA SER A 77 5.28 21.89 18.50
C SER A 77 5.53 21.34 17.11
N TRP A 78 6.66 20.66 16.93
CA TRP A 78 7.05 20.05 15.67
C TRP A 78 7.81 18.75 15.87
N TYR A 79 7.75 17.90 14.83
CA TYR A 79 8.69 16.81 14.63
C TYR A 79 9.24 16.86 13.21
N SER A 80 10.45 16.35 13.04
CA SER A 80 11.08 16.20 11.73
C SER A 80 11.63 14.80 11.56
N TRP A 81 11.58 14.30 10.32
CA TRP A 81 12.15 13.02 9.95
C TRP A 81 13.28 13.23 8.93
N ASN A 82 14.29 12.37 9.01
CA ASN A 82 15.41 12.35 8.08
C ASN A 82 15.72 10.92 7.62
N GLY A 83 14.91 10.43 6.69
CA GLY A 83 15.03 9.11 6.10
C GLY A 83 15.87 9.08 4.82
N LYS A 84 16.47 7.91 4.57
CA LYS A 84 17.17 7.55 3.35
C LYS A 84 16.19 7.24 2.23
N ILE A 85 15.08 6.57 2.53
CA ILE A 85 14.09 6.11 1.55
C ILE A 85 12.75 6.85 1.66
N ILE A 86 12.33 7.28 2.85
CA ILE A 86 11.10 8.06 3.05
C ILE A 86 11.28 9.57 2.89
N GLY A 87 12.47 10.01 2.50
CA GLY A 87 12.82 11.43 2.34
C GLY A 87 13.02 12.14 3.67
N ALA A 88 12.93 13.46 3.65
CA ALA A 88 13.06 14.27 4.86
C ALA A 88 12.04 15.39 4.87
N GLY A 89 11.59 15.78 6.05
CA GLY A 89 10.62 16.86 6.21
C GLY A 89 10.34 17.17 7.67
N LYS A 90 9.38 18.06 7.87
CA LYS A 90 8.97 18.57 9.18
C LYS A 90 7.45 18.78 9.19
N MET A 91 6.81 18.35 10.27
CA MET A 91 5.42 18.70 10.59
C MET A 91 5.43 19.69 11.75
N THR A 92 4.56 20.70 11.72
CA THR A 92 4.37 21.65 12.83
C THR A 92 2.88 21.80 13.10
N HIS A 93 2.47 21.74 14.37
CA HIS A 93 1.11 22.07 14.78
C HIS A 93 0.90 23.58 14.72
N ASP A 94 -0.10 24.03 13.97
CA ASP A 94 -0.42 25.45 13.83
C ASP A 94 -1.55 25.88 14.77
N LYS A 95 -2.59 25.04 14.94
CA LYS A 95 -3.74 25.37 15.79
C LYS A 95 -4.46 24.12 16.30
N PHE A 96 -4.90 24.17 17.56
CA PHE A 96 -5.76 23.17 18.18
C PHE A 96 -7.14 23.75 18.50
N THR A 97 -8.20 23.04 18.11
CA THR A 97 -9.57 23.29 18.57
C THR A 97 -10.04 22.03 19.27
N ALA A 98 -9.52 21.82 20.49
CA ALA A 98 -9.70 20.56 21.20
C ALA A 98 -11.16 20.36 21.65
N PRO A 99 -11.69 19.13 21.57
CA PRO A 99 -11.08 17.92 20.99
C PRO A 99 -11.38 17.75 19.49
N ASN A 100 -12.02 18.71 18.83
CA ASN A 100 -12.63 18.52 17.52
C ASN A 100 -11.67 18.60 16.33
N GLN A 101 -10.59 19.38 16.40
CA GLN A 101 -9.76 19.65 15.22
C GLN A 101 -8.30 19.97 15.55
N ILE A 102 -7.39 19.50 14.70
CA ILE A 102 -5.97 19.88 14.67
C ILE A 102 -5.65 20.43 13.28
N GLU A 103 -5.00 21.59 13.21
CA GLU A 103 -4.42 22.14 11.99
C GLU A 103 -2.90 22.13 12.11
N SER A 104 -2.23 21.76 11.03
CA SER A 104 -0.78 21.60 10.97
C SER A 104 -0.28 21.93 9.59
N ARG A 105 1.03 22.13 9.49
CA ARG A 105 1.74 22.28 8.22
C ARG A 105 2.82 21.24 8.07
N ILE A 106 2.90 20.65 6.89
CA ILE A 106 3.97 19.73 6.50
C ILE A 106 4.88 20.41 5.49
N GLU A 107 6.18 20.30 5.72
CA GLU A 107 7.23 20.81 4.86
C GLU A 107 8.14 19.64 4.46
N PHE A 108 8.08 19.24 3.19
CA PHE A 108 9.03 18.28 2.64
C PHE A 108 10.32 19.01 2.27
N LEU A 109 11.46 18.44 2.65
CA LEU A 109 12.80 18.95 2.38
C LEU A 109 13.51 18.13 1.29
N ARG A 110 13.29 16.81 1.27
CA ARG A 110 13.83 15.87 0.27
C ARG A 110 12.77 14.83 -0.12
N PRO A 111 12.74 14.35 -1.37
CA PRO A 111 13.65 14.69 -2.48
C PRO A 111 13.32 16.01 -3.19
N MET A 112 12.10 16.52 -3.02
CA MET A 112 11.66 17.81 -3.56
C MET A 112 11.06 18.64 -2.45
N ARG A 113 11.35 19.95 -2.46
CA ARG A 113 10.77 20.86 -1.48
C ARG A 113 9.31 21.13 -1.81
N SER A 114 8.44 20.94 -0.83
CA SER A 114 7.02 21.29 -0.94
C SER A 114 6.45 21.61 0.44
N LYS A 115 5.31 22.30 0.45
CA LYS A 115 4.58 22.61 1.67
C LYS A 115 3.10 22.28 1.47
N SER A 116 2.43 21.84 2.52
CA SER A 116 0.99 21.58 2.51
C SER A 116 0.39 21.82 3.88
N ASP A 117 -0.90 22.13 3.91
CA ASP A 117 -1.64 22.14 5.16
C ASP A 117 -2.17 20.73 5.40
N VAL A 118 -2.07 20.26 6.64
CA VAL A 118 -2.60 19.00 7.13
C VAL A 118 -3.62 19.32 8.19
N TYR A 119 -4.74 18.61 8.19
CA TYR A 119 -5.76 18.79 9.20
C TYR A 119 -6.30 17.44 9.67
N TRP A 120 -6.79 17.44 10.90
CA TRP A 120 -7.49 16.34 11.52
C TRP A 120 -8.83 16.81 12.05
N LYS A 121 -9.88 16.00 11.90
CA LYS A 121 -11.18 16.23 12.53
C LYS A 121 -11.60 15.01 13.33
N PHE A 122 -12.22 15.25 14.47
CA PHE A 122 -12.69 14.23 15.41
C PHE A 122 -14.16 14.50 15.67
N ASN A 123 -15.03 13.82 14.92
CA ASN A 123 -16.48 13.99 15.03
C ASN A 123 -17.07 12.83 15.83
N PRO A 124 -17.76 13.07 16.96
CA PRO A 124 -18.48 12.00 17.65
C PRO A 124 -19.61 11.46 16.78
N VAL A 125 -19.70 10.14 16.66
CA VAL A 125 -20.73 9.42 15.90
C VAL A 125 -21.19 8.19 16.69
N GLU A 126 -22.26 7.54 16.22
CA GLU A 126 -22.63 6.24 16.79
C GLU A 126 -21.49 5.23 16.60
N GLY A 127 -21.13 4.52 17.67
CA GLY A 127 -20.05 3.52 17.66
C GLY A 127 -18.63 4.07 17.90
N GLY A 128 -18.43 5.39 17.99
CA GLY A 128 -17.13 5.97 18.35
C GLY A 128 -16.89 7.37 17.80
N THR A 129 -15.71 7.60 17.24
CA THR A 129 -15.29 8.88 16.65
C THR A 129 -14.95 8.68 15.19
N GLU A 130 -15.58 9.45 14.30
CA GLU A 130 -15.12 9.57 12.93
C GLU A 130 -13.86 10.46 12.92
N VAL A 131 -12.72 9.82 12.72
CA VAL A 131 -11.42 10.48 12.59
C VAL A 131 -11.14 10.73 11.12
N THR A 132 -11.03 12.00 10.74
CA THR A 132 -10.67 12.41 9.38
C THR A 132 -9.25 12.94 9.35
N TRP A 133 -8.41 12.40 8.47
CA TRP A 133 -7.10 12.94 8.14
C TRP A 133 -7.13 13.54 6.75
N GLY A 134 -6.74 14.81 6.61
CA GLY A 134 -6.70 15.48 5.32
C GLY A 134 -5.43 16.29 5.07
N MET A 135 -5.14 16.53 3.80
CA MET A 135 -4.07 17.39 3.33
C MET A 135 -4.53 18.20 2.12
N ARG A 136 -4.17 19.49 2.11
CA ARG A 136 -4.44 20.41 1.02
C ARG A 136 -3.18 21.17 0.63
N GLY A 137 -3.01 21.42 -0.66
CA GLY A 137 -1.84 22.13 -1.15
C GLY A 137 -1.97 22.56 -2.60
N LYS A 138 -0.91 23.16 -3.12
CA LYS A 138 -0.82 23.63 -4.51
C LYS A 138 0.49 23.16 -5.14
N MET A 139 0.39 22.58 -6.32
CA MET A 139 1.53 22.24 -7.15
C MET A 139 2.09 23.50 -7.84
N PRO A 140 3.43 23.62 -7.95
CA PRO A 140 4.05 24.64 -8.79
C PRO A 140 3.57 24.53 -10.25
N PHE A 141 3.70 25.63 -11.01
CA PHE A 141 3.15 25.74 -12.37
C PHE A 141 3.49 24.56 -13.29
N PHE A 142 4.77 24.16 -13.34
CA PHE A 142 5.24 23.06 -14.17
C PHE A 142 4.82 21.65 -13.68
N PHE A 143 4.30 21.55 -12.46
CA PHE A 143 3.87 20.30 -11.83
C PHE A 143 2.35 20.24 -11.60
N ARG A 144 1.56 21.20 -12.12
CA ARG A 144 0.11 21.25 -11.93
C ARG A 144 -0.61 19.96 -12.29
N TRP A 145 -0.17 19.28 -13.34
CA TRP A 145 -0.72 17.98 -13.77
C TRP A 145 -0.59 16.86 -12.72
N MET A 146 0.33 17.00 -11.74
CA MET A 146 0.48 16.04 -10.64
C MET A 146 -0.58 16.20 -9.55
N ALA A 147 -1.25 17.37 -9.46
CA ALA A 147 -2.25 17.63 -8.43
C ALA A 147 -3.37 16.58 -8.43
N ALA A 148 -3.86 16.20 -9.62
CA ALA A 148 -4.90 15.18 -9.79
C ALA A 148 -4.44 13.75 -9.41
N LYS A 149 -3.12 13.50 -9.30
CA LYS A 149 -2.56 12.20 -8.92
C LYS A 149 -2.28 12.07 -7.43
N MET A 150 -2.37 13.17 -6.68
CA MET A 150 -2.04 13.18 -5.26
C MET A 150 -2.89 12.20 -4.45
N ASP A 151 -4.19 12.13 -4.72
CA ASP A 151 -5.08 11.17 -4.05
C ASP A 151 -4.63 9.72 -4.29
N GLN A 152 -4.25 9.36 -5.52
CA GLN A 152 -3.74 8.03 -5.85
C GLN A 152 -2.41 7.70 -5.16
N TRP A 153 -1.62 8.72 -4.83
CA TRP A 153 -0.30 8.52 -4.21
C TRP A 153 -0.36 8.45 -2.70
N VAL A 154 -1.27 9.19 -2.06
CA VAL A 154 -1.28 9.41 -0.60
C VAL A 154 -2.56 8.89 0.06
N GLY A 155 -3.66 8.77 -0.67
CA GLY A 155 -4.96 8.37 -0.11
C GLY A 155 -4.91 7.03 0.61
N LYS A 156 -4.30 6.02 -0.01
CA LYS A 156 -4.13 4.70 0.61
C LYS A 156 -3.16 4.70 1.79
N ASP A 157 -2.15 5.59 1.79
CA ASP A 157 -1.28 5.76 2.96
C ASP A 157 -2.11 6.26 4.15
N TYR A 158 -3.06 7.18 3.92
CA TYR A 158 -3.94 7.67 4.98
C TYR A 158 -4.90 6.60 5.48
N GLU A 159 -5.42 5.74 4.60
CA GLU A 159 -6.22 4.57 5.01
C GLU A 159 -5.43 3.62 5.91
N ILE A 160 -4.18 3.30 5.52
CA ILE A 160 -3.26 2.48 6.33
C ILE A 160 -2.98 3.16 7.67
N GLY A 161 -2.64 4.44 7.67
CA GLY A 161 -2.33 5.18 8.90
C GLY A 161 -3.52 5.31 9.85
N LEU A 162 -4.74 5.50 9.33
CA LEU A 162 -5.96 5.51 10.13
C LEU A 162 -6.26 4.12 10.71
N ASN A 163 -5.97 3.04 9.99
CA ASN A 163 -6.09 1.68 10.51
C ASN A 163 -5.09 1.42 11.64
N ASN A 164 -3.82 1.78 11.43
CA ASN A 164 -2.78 1.63 12.44
C ASN A 164 -3.11 2.47 13.69
N LEU A 165 -3.58 3.71 13.51
CA LEU A 165 -4.04 4.56 14.62
C LEU A 165 -5.19 3.88 15.38
N ALA A 166 -6.17 3.31 14.68
CA ALA A 166 -7.26 2.57 15.31
C ALA A 166 -6.73 1.40 16.17
N MET A 167 -5.76 0.65 15.67
CA MET A 167 -5.13 -0.45 16.42
C MET A 167 -4.37 0.05 17.67
N THR A 168 -3.64 1.17 17.59
CA THR A 168 -3.00 1.77 18.78
C THR A 168 -4.01 2.24 19.83
N LEU A 169 -5.25 2.49 19.40
CA LEU A 169 -6.39 2.87 20.25
C LEU A 169 -7.28 1.67 20.63
N ASN A 170 -6.78 0.44 20.45
CA ASN A 170 -7.45 -0.84 20.75
C ASN A 170 -8.72 -1.14 19.93
N ASP A 171 -8.91 -0.50 18.78
CA ASP A 171 -9.95 -0.85 17.82
C ASP A 171 -9.41 -1.80 16.74
N ASN A 172 -9.57 -3.11 16.98
CA ASN A 172 -9.07 -4.17 16.11
C ASN A 172 -10.12 -4.69 15.10
N SER A 173 -11.19 -3.92 14.84
CA SER A 173 -12.31 -4.34 13.97
C SER A 173 -11.92 -4.68 12.52
N ASN A 174 -10.79 -4.16 12.03
CA ASN A 174 -10.15 -4.56 10.77
C ASN A 174 -8.62 -4.51 10.93
N ALA A 175 -8.11 -5.15 11.98
CA ALA A 175 -6.67 -5.16 12.26
C ALA A 175 -5.91 -5.86 11.12
N PHE A 176 -4.83 -5.22 10.67
CA PHE A 176 -3.83 -5.83 9.80
C PHE A 176 -2.46 -5.23 10.10
N ASP A 177 -1.41 -5.99 9.82
CA ASP A 177 -0.01 -5.54 9.91
C ASP A 177 0.72 -5.81 8.60
N LEU A 178 1.66 -4.94 8.26
CA LEU A 178 2.49 -5.05 7.07
C LEU A 178 3.96 -5.06 7.46
N SER A 179 4.70 -6.08 7.04
CA SER A 179 6.15 -6.13 7.15
C SER A 179 6.82 -6.18 5.79
N PHE A 180 7.96 -5.48 5.66
CA PHE A 180 8.77 -5.45 4.44
C PHE A 180 9.98 -6.35 4.64
N ASP A 181 9.87 -7.60 4.21
CA ASP A 181 10.86 -8.64 4.50
C ASP A 181 12.12 -8.50 3.64
N GLY A 182 12.08 -7.62 2.63
CA GLY A 182 13.22 -7.29 1.78
C GLY A 182 13.36 -8.23 0.59
N LEU A 183 14.60 -8.57 0.25
CA LEU A 183 14.93 -9.40 -0.91
C LEU A 183 14.92 -10.87 -0.52
N ILE A 184 14.10 -11.68 -1.19
CA ILE A 184 14.00 -13.12 -0.98
C ILE A 184 14.38 -13.86 -2.25
N GLU A 185 15.30 -14.81 -2.15
CA GLU A 185 15.60 -15.76 -3.22
C GLU A 185 14.61 -16.93 -3.16
N SER A 186 13.81 -17.11 -4.20
CA SER A 186 12.95 -18.27 -4.37
C SER A 186 13.61 -19.24 -5.35
N PRO A 187 13.80 -20.52 -4.98
CA PRO A 187 14.26 -21.54 -5.91
C PRO A 187 13.20 -21.84 -6.98
N ALA A 188 13.60 -22.60 -8.00
CA ALA A 188 12.65 -23.09 -8.99
C ALA A 188 11.70 -24.11 -8.34
N GLN A 189 10.41 -24.01 -8.65
CA GLN A 189 9.36 -24.80 -8.00
C GLN A 189 8.42 -25.40 -9.04
N TYR A 190 8.26 -26.71 -9.05
CA TYR A 190 7.19 -27.36 -9.83
C TYR A 190 5.84 -27.04 -9.20
N TYR A 191 4.82 -26.83 -10.02
CA TYR A 191 3.46 -26.62 -9.53
C TYR A 191 2.44 -27.18 -10.52
N ILE A 192 1.27 -27.52 -9.98
CA ILE A 192 0.05 -27.73 -10.76
C ILE A 192 -0.90 -26.57 -10.53
N SER A 193 -1.69 -26.19 -11.53
CA SER A 193 -2.62 -25.07 -11.40
C SER A 193 -3.86 -25.16 -12.27
N THR A 194 -4.87 -24.40 -11.87
CA THR A 194 -6.05 -24.09 -12.68
C THR A 194 -6.02 -22.61 -13.05
N ALA A 195 -6.25 -22.31 -14.33
CA ALA A 195 -6.32 -20.94 -14.81
C ALA A 195 -7.67 -20.30 -14.44
N PHE A 196 -7.64 -19.04 -14.02
CA PHE A 196 -8.81 -18.22 -13.78
C PHE A 196 -8.72 -16.91 -14.56
N SER A 197 -9.85 -16.41 -15.03
CA SER A 197 -9.97 -15.08 -15.63
C SER A 197 -11.34 -14.50 -15.34
N GLY A 198 -11.38 -13.31 -14.75
CA GLY A 198 -12.60 -12.70 -14.24
C GLY A 198 -12.31 -11.46 -13.40
N THR A 199 -13.21 -11.14 -12.49
CA THR A 199 -13.12 -9.99 -11.58
C THR A 199 -12.42 -10.34 -10.27
N PHE A 200 -12.03 -9.32 -9.49
CA PHE A 200 -11.49 -9.54 -8.14
C PHE A 200 -12.53 -10.15 -7.19
N ALA A 201 -13.82 -9.81 -7.36
CA ALA A 201 -14.90 -10.32 -6.53
C ALA A 201 -15.21 -11.80 -6.79
N GLU A 202 -14.95 -12.30 -8.00
CA GLU A 202 -15.18 -13.70 -8.37
C GLU A 202 -14.01 -14.62 -7.97
N LEU A 203 -12.79 -14.08 -7.86
CA LEU A 203 -11.58 -14.85 -7.58
C LEU A 203 -11.68 -15.71 -6.30
N PRO A 204 -12.17 -15.21 -5.13
CA PRO A 204 -12.30 -16.03 -3.93
C PRO A 204 -13.16 -17.28 -4.13
N ASN A 205 -14.27 -17.16 -4.88
CA ASN A 205 -15.16 -18.28 -5.18
C ASN A 205 -14.50 -19.28 -6.14
N ALA A 206 -13.70 -18.80 -7.09
CA ALA A 206 -12.91 -19.66 -7.96
C ALA A 206 -11.85 -20.44 -7.16
N MET A 207 -11.15 -19.77 -6.24
CA MET A 207 -10.14 -20.39 -5.36
C MET A 207 -10.75 -21.43 -4.43
N GLN A 208 -11.94 -21.15 -3.86
CA GLN A 208 -12.64 -22.10 -2.99
C GLN A 208 -12.96 -23.43 -3.68
N LYS A 209 -13.15 -23.40 -5.01
CA LYS A 209 -13.39 -24.60 -5.84
C LYS A 209 -12.07 -25.24 -6.31
N ALA A 210 -11.12 -24.42 -6.77
CA ALA A 210 -9.89 -24.91 -7.36
C ALA A 210 -8.97 -25.63 -6.35
N TYR A 211 -8.84 -25.14 -5.12
CA TYR A 211 -7.91 -25.76 -4.16
C TYR A 211 -8.29 -27.19 -3.76
N PRO A 212 -9.55 -27.52 -3.43
CA PRO A 212 -9.95 -28.91 -3.22
C PRO A 212 -9.61 -29.83 -4.40
N GLU A 213 -9.86 -29.38 -5.64
CA GLU A 213 -9.56 -30.16 -6.85
C GLU A 213 -8.05 -30.37 -7.04
N LEU A 214 -7.25 -29.31 -6.84
CA LEU A 214 -5.78 -29.38 -6.93
C LEU A 214 -5.20 -30.28 -5.84
N MET A 215 -5.68 -30.17 -4.60
CA MET A 215 -5.21 -31.00 -3.48
C MET A 215 -5.58 -32.48 -3.67
N ALA A 216 -6.80 -32.78 -4.16
CA ALA A 216 -7.19 -34.13 -4.52
C ALA A 216 -6.31 -34.69 -5.63
N ALA A 217 -5.98 -33.90 -6.66
CA ALA A 217 -5.09 -34.31 -7.72
C ALA A 217 -3.66 -34.60 -7.23
N VAL A 218 -3.16 -33.83 -6.26
CA VAL A 218 -1.87 -34.11 -5.59
C VAL A 218 -1.91 -35.46 -4.87
N GLU A 219 -2.97 -35.72 -4.10
CA GLU A 219 -3.17 -36.98 -3.36
C GLU A 219 -3.33 -38.19 -4.27
N ASP A 220 -4.23 -38.12 -5.26
CA ASP A 220 -4.52 -39.20 -6.21
C ASP A 220 -3.31 -39.61 -7.07
N ASN A 221 -2.33 -38.71 -7.22
CA ASN A 221 -1.09 -38.95 -7.97
C ASN A 221 0.13 -39.18 -7.07
N GLU A 222 -0.08 -39.38 -5.76
CA GLU A 222 0.98 -39.65 -4.77
C GLU A 222 2.11 -38.60 -4.78
N LEU A 223 1.75 -37.32 -4.95
CA LEU A 223 2.69 -36.19 -4.94
C LEU A 223 2.74 -35.52 -3.56
N ASP A 224 3.90 -34.97 -3.21
CA ASP A 224 4.04 -34.14 -2.01
C ASP A 224 3.87 -32.65 -2.34
N VAL A 225 3.15 -31.93 -1.48
CA VAL A 225 3.07 -30.46 -1.54
C VAL A 225 4.41 -29.88 -1.09
N ALA A 226 5.04 -29.09 -1.95
CA ALA A 226 6.40 -28.57 -1.75
C ALA A 226 6.43 -27.05 -1.53
N GLY A 227 5.65 -26.57 -0.57
CA GLY A 227 5.58 -25.16 -0.18
C GLY A 227 4.15 -24.65 -0.09
N GLU A 228 3.99 -23.33 -0.10
CA GLU A 228 2.70 -22.71 0.12
C GLU A 228 1.92 -22.58 -1.19
N PRO A 229 0.60 -22.90 -1.20
CA PRO A 229 -0.27 -22.57 -2.32
C PRO A 229 -0.17 -21.09 -2.67
N PHE A 230 -0.32 -20.77 -3.96
CA PHE A 230 -0.14 -19.40 -4.42
C PHE A 230 -1.05 -19.06 -5.60
N THR A 231 -1.31 -17.77 -5.76
CA THR A 231 -1.90 -17.19 -6.96
C THR A 231 -0.81 -16.49 -7.76
N LEU A 232 -0.71 -16.81 -9.05
CA LEU A 232 0.24 -16.22 -9.98
C LEU A 232 -0.50 -15.30 -10.95
N TYR A 233 -0.30 -13.99 -10.83
CA TYR A 233 -1.05 -13.01 -11.62
C TYR A 233 -0.39 -12.79 -12.99
N ASN A 234 -0.97 -13.39 -14.02
CA ASN A 234 -0.54 -13.25 -15.42
C ASN A 234 -0.90 -11.88 -16.00
N LYS A 235 -2.06 -11.34 -15.63
CA LYS A 235 -2.54 -10.03 -16.09
C LYS A 235 -3.46 -9.39 -15.07
N VAL A 236 -3.26 -8.10 -14.81
CA VAL A 236 -4.12 -7.30 -13.93
C VAL A 236 -4.50 -5.99 -14.63
N ASN A 237 -5.79 -5.66 -14.64
CA ASN A 237 -6.33 -4.40 -15.10
C ASN A 237 -7.35 -3.85 -14.10
N ILE A 238 -6.85 -3.07 -13.14
CA ILE A 238 -7.64 -2.46 -12.06
C ILE A 238 -8.79 -1.61 -12.62
N LYS A 239 -8.56 -0.84 -13.69
CA LYS A 239 -9.59 0.06 -14.26
C LYS A 239 -10.77 -0.68 -14.88
N LYS A 240 -10.55 -1.92 -15.31
CA LYS A 240 -11.58 -2.76 -15.94
C LYS A 240 -12.10 -3.84 -15.00
N ASP A 241 -11.68 -3.83 -13.73
CA ASP A 241 -11.96 -4.88 -12.76
C ASP A 241 -11.71 -6.28 -13.35
N PHE A 242 -10.51 -6.47 -13.93
CA PHE A 242 -10.18 -7.71 -14.63
C PHE A 242 -8.82 -8.23 -14.20
N LEU A 243 -8.74 -9.53 -13.97
CA LEU A 243 -7.51 -10.26 -13.76
C LEU A 243 -7.52 -11.61 -14.50
N SER A 244 -6.32 -12.10 -14.80
CA SER A 244 -6.07 -13.47 -15.24
C SER A 244 -4.90 -14.01 -14.42
N CYS A 245 -5.09 -15.17 -13.80
CA CYS A 245 -4.13 -15.75 -12.88
C CYS A 245 -4.18 -17.28 -12.91
N ASP A 246 -3.13 -17.90 -12.40
CA ASP A 246 -3.10 -19.33 -12.09
C ASP A 246 -3.26 -19.51 -10.59
N ILE A 247 -4.24 -20.34 -10.18
CA ILE A 247 -4.42 -20.78 -8.80
C ILE A 247 -3.63 -22.09 -8.67
N ALA A 248 -2.58 -22.09 -7.86
CA ALA A 248 -1.53 -23.11 -7.93
C ALA A 248 -1.22 -23.76 -6.58
N VAL A 249 -0.83 -25.04 -6.65
CA VAL A 249 -0.24 -25.81 -5.54
C VAL A 249 1.16 -26.26 -5.96
N PRO A 250 2.21 -25.93 -5.19
CA PRO A 250 3.56 -26.40 -5.49
C PRO A 250 3.71 -27.89 -5.17
N VAL A 251 4.43 -28.63 -6.02
CA VAL A 251 4.67 -30.07 -5.88
C VAL A 251 6.16 -30.41 -5.93
N SER A 252 6.56 -31.50 -5.28
CA SER A 252 7.96 -31.91 -5.11
C SER A 252 8.73 -32.20 -6.40
N ASN A 253 8.05 -32.69 -7.44
CA ASN A 253 8.66 -33.20 -8.65
C ASN A 253 7.84 -32.85 -9.89
N LYS A 254 8.51 -32.91 -11.05
CA LYS A 254 7.85 -32.75 -12.35
C LYS A 254 6.75 -33.81 -12.49
N THR A 255 5.56 -33.36 -12.88
CA THR A 255 4.41 -34.22 -13.14
C THR A 255 3.72 -33.81 -14.45
N ASN A 256 2.74 -34.61 -14.86
CA ASN A 256 1.85 -34.34 -15.98
C ASN A 256 0.45 -34.89 -15.65
N ILE A 257 -0.27 -34.17 -14.79
CA ILE A 257 -1.64 -34.52 -14.39
C ILE A 257 -2.62 -33.94 -15.42
N ASP A 258 -3.43 -34.79 -16.02
CA ASP A 258 -4.47 -34.39 -16.97
C ASP A 258 -5.50 -33.47 -16.31
N GLY A 259 -5.98 -32.47 -17.05
CA GLY A 259 -6.94 -31.49 -16.54
C GLY A 259 -6.33 -30.30 -15.81
N PHE A 260 -5.02 -30.33 -15.50
CA PHE A 260 -4.30 -29.24 -14.85
C PHE A 260 -3.15 -28.71 -15.71
N THR A 261 -2.80 -27.44 -15.50
CA THR A 261 -1.53 -26.92 -16.00
C THR A 261 -0.41 -27.48 -15.13
N ASN A 262 0.63 -28.03 -15.77
CA ASN A 262 1.81 -28.56 -15.11
C ASN A 262 3.01 -27.70 -15.52
N ALA A 263 3.61 -26.96 -14.58
CA ALA A 263 4.59 -25.95 -14.92
C ALA A 263 5.71 -25.82 -13.87
N ILE A 264 6.72 -25.02 -14.20
CA ILE A 264 7.84 -24.66 -13.32
C ILE A 264 7.78 -23.16 -13.10
N LEU A 265 7.67 -22.74 -11.84
CA LEU A 265 7.96 -21.38 -11.43
C LEU A 265 9.49 -21.23 -11.39
N PRO A 266 10.12 -20.42 -12.25
CA PRO A 266 11.58 -20.32 -12.29
C PRO A 266 12.16 -19.69 -11.02
N ALA A 267 13.39 -20.07 -10.67
CA ALA A 267 14.13 -19.44 -9.59
C ALA A 267 14.26 -17.93 -9.83
N ARG A 268 14.02 -17.13 -8.79
CA ARG A 268 13.96 -15.67 -8.90
C ARG A 268 14.11 -14.97 -7.56
N THR A 269 14.67 -13.77 -7.59
CA THR A 269 14.64 -12.83 -6.47
C THR A 269 13.36 -12.00 -6.49
N TYR A 270 12.67 -11.97 -5.35
CA TYR A 270 11.47 -11.18 -5.12
C TYR A 270 11.75 -10.10 -4.07
N SER A 271 11.06 -8.97 -4.19
CA SER A 271 10.82 -8.09 -3.04
C SER A 271 9.57 -8.60 -2.34
N ARG A 272 9.70 -9.04 -1.10
CA ARG A 272 8.59 -9.60 -0.31
C ARG A 272 8.00 -8.58 0.65
N THR A 273 6.68 -8.55 0.73
CA THR A 273 5.92 -7.90 1.79
C THR A 273 4.99 -8.92 2.41
N THR A 274 4.95 -9.03 3.73
CA THR A 274 3.98 -9.87 4.44
C THR A 274 2.78 -9.04 4.85
N LEU A 275 1.60 -9.52 4.53
CA LEU A 275 0.34 -9.09 5.12
C LEU A 275 -0.05 -10.08 6.21
N LYS A 276 -0.26 -9.58 7.43
CA LYS A 276 -1.02 -10.28 8.48
C LYS A 276 -2.39 -9.63 8.60
N GLY A 277 -3.47 -10.37 8.41
CA GLY A 277 -4.81 -9.80 8.40
C GLY A 277 -5.70 -10.34 7.28
N ASP A 278 -6.96 -9.92 7.31
CA ASP A 278 -7.96 -10.33 6.34
C ASP A 278 -7.66 -9.84 4.91
N TYR A 279 -8.06 -10.64 3.92
CA TYR A 279 -7.82 -10.38 2.49
C TYR A 279 -8.50 -9.10 1.96
N THR A 280 -9.49 -8.56 2.67
CA THR A 280 -10.05 -7.23 2.39
C THR A 280 -8.99 -6.12 2.42
N ASN A 281 -7.85 -6.35 3.09
CA ASN A 281 -6.73 -5.41 3.16
C ASN A 281 -5.67 -5.63 2.06
N LEU A 282 -5.84 -6.60 1.15
CA LEU A 282 -4.88 -6.88 0.07
C LEU A 282 -4.60 -5.67 -0.81
N GLU A 283 -5.61 -4.85 -1.09
CA GLU A 283 -5.41 -3.64 -1.90
C GLU A 283 -4.43 -2.65 -1.25
N LEU A 284 -4.51 -2.49 0.07
CA LEU A 284 -3.61 -1.63 0.85
C LEU A 284 -2.22 -2.26 0.95
N ALA A 285 -2.16 -3.58 1.14
CA ALA A 285 -0.91 -4.32 1.20
C ALA A 285 -0.13 -4.25 -0.13
N TRP A 286 -0.81 -4.45 -1.28
CA TRP A 286 -0.20 -4.28 -2.60
C TRP A 286 0.26 -2.85 -2.85
N HIS A 287 -0.55 -1.84 -2.49
CA HIS A 287 -0.13 -0.43 -2.57
C HIS A 287 1.15 -0.18 -1.78
N SER A 288 1.21 -0.68 -0.55
CA SER A 288 2.37 -0.55 0.33
C SER A 288 3.60 -1.27 -0.21
N ALA A 289 3.45 -2.49 -0.74
CA ALA A 289 4.52 -3.26 -1.37
C ALA A 289 5.14 -2.52 -2.58
N PHE A 290 4.30 -1.97 -3.47
CA PHE A 290 4.78 -1.17 -4.60
C PHE A 290 5.38 0.18 -4.17
N SER A 291 4.85 0.79 -3.12
CA SER A 291 5.45 1.99 -2.51
C SER A 291 6.84 1.70 -1.95
N ASN A 292 7.01 0.58 -1.23
CA ASN A 292 8.30 0.14 -0.72
C ASN A 292 9.32 -0.11 -1.85
N LEU A 293 8.91 -0.80 -2.92
CA LEU A 293 9.75 -1.05 -4.11
C LEU A 293 10.25 0.27 -4.72
N ARG A 294 9.36 1.26 -4.87
CA ARG A 294 9.67 2.59 -5.43
C ARG A 294 10.58 3.40 -4.50
N MET A 295 10.33 3.40 -3.20
CA MET A 295 11.15 4.10 -2.20
C MET A 295 12.57 3.53 -2.14
N ASN A 296 12.72 2.20 -2.24
CA ASN A 296 14.00 1.51 -2.31
C ASN A 296 14.66 1.52 -3.70
N LYS A 297 14.03 2.17 -4.70
CA LYS A 297 14.53 2.24 -6.09
C LYS A 297 14.75 0.87 -6.74
N LEU A 298 14.05 -0.15 -6.25
CA LEU A 298 14.06 -1.49 -6.82
C LEU A 298 13.24 -1.51 -8.12
N ARG A 299 13.69 -2.31 -9.09
CA ARG A 299 13.07 -2.35 -10.43
C ARG A 299 12.19 -3.58 -10.57
N PHE A 300 10.88 -3.36 -10.64
CA PHE A 300 9.90 -4.40 -10.95
C PHE A 300 10.13 -4.98 -12.36
N HIS A 301 10.14 -6.32 -12.45
CA HIS A 301 10.22 -7.04 -13.70
C HIS A 301 8.84 -7.37 -14.27
N TRP A 302 8.24 -6.40 -14.96
CA TRP A 302 6.87 -6.47 -15.50
C TRP A 302 6.52 -7.65 -16.41
N LYS A 303 7.50 -8.35 -17.01
CA LYS A 303 7.23 -9.57 -17.81
C LYS A 303 7.07 -10.83 -16.96
N HIS A 304 7.27 -10.73 -15.65
CA HIS A 304 7.12 -11.84 -14.74
C HIS A 304 5.96 -11.55 -13.79
N PRO A 305 5.16 -12.57 -13.49
CA PRO A 305 3.98 -12.40 -12.66
C PRO A 305 4.39 -12.06 -11.22
N ILE A 306 3.58 -11.22 -10.58
CA ILE A 306 3.58 -11.08 -9.12
C ILE A 306 2.89 -12.30 -8.51
N LEU A 307 3.30 -12.69 -7.31
CA LEU A 307 2.74 -13.84 -6.61
C LEU A 307 2.11 -13.42 -5.29
N GLU A 308 1.01 -14.07 -4.95
CA GLU A 308 0.39 -14.06 -3.63
C GLU A 308 0.48 -15.47 -3.05
N ARG A 309 1.21 -15.67 -1.94
CA ARG A 309 1.40 -16.98 -1.30
C ARG A 309 0.63 -17.06 0.01
N TYR A 310 -0.12 -18.14 0.20
CA TYR A 310 -1.03 -18.34 1.33
C TYR A 310 -0.37 -19.21 2.41
N ILE A 311 0.17 -18.56 3.44
CA ILE A 311 0.99 -19.24 4.46
C ILE A 311 0.10 -19.95 5.48
N THR A 312 -1.06 -19.37 5.76
CA THR A 312 -2.07 -19.93 6.66
C THR A 312 -3.35 -20.23 5.91
N ASN A 313 -4.07 -21.25 6.37
CA ASN A 313 -5.30 -21.69 5.72
C ASN A 313 -6.50 -20.85 6.19
N PRO A 314 -7.20 -20.13 5.29
CA PRO A 314 -8.33 -19.30 5.67
C PRO A 314 -9.58 -20.06 6.11
N ARG A 315 -9.58 -21.40 6.00
CA ARG A 315 -10.62 -22.25 6.60
C ARG A 315 -10.43 -22.47 8.10
N THR A 316 -9.22 -22.23 8.61
CA THR A 316 -8.83 -22.51 10.00
C THR A 316 -8.20 -21.32 10.71
N SER A 317 -8.03 -20.20 10.04
CA SER A 317 -7.38 -18.99 10.55
C SER A 317 -8.21 -17.77 10.15
N GLU A 318 -8.27 -16.79 11.02
CA GLU A 318 -9.04 -15.56 10.81
C GLU A 318 -8.30 -14.32 11.32
N GLY A 319 -8.69 -13.14 10.83
CA GLY A 319 -8.11 -11.87 11.25
C GLY A 319 -6.58 -11.86 11.17
N MET A 320 -5.92 -11.53 12.27
CA MET A 320 -4.45 -11.41 12.36
C MET A 320 -3.69 -12.74 12.23
N GLU A 321 -4.38 -13.88 12.31
CA GLU A 321 -3.77 -15.19 12.08
C GLU A 321 -3.56 -15.48 10.59
N LEU A 322 -4.29 -14.77 9.71
CA LEU A 322 -4.09 -14.89 8.27
C LEU A 322 -2.76 -14.25 7.87
N VAL A 323 -1.88 -15.03 7.24
CA VAL A 323 -0.57 -14.58 6.75
C VAL A 323 -0.45 -14.84 5.26
N THR A 324 -0.14 -13.78 4.52
CA THR A 324 0.01 -13.80 3.06
C THR A 324 1.30 -13.11 2.65
N TYR A 325 2.09 -13.74 1.77
CA TYR A 325 3.27 -13.10 1.18
C TYR A 325 2.94 -12.52 -0.19
N LEU A 326 3.30 -11.25 -0.38
CA LEU A 326 3.22 -10.53 -1.64
C LEU A 326 4.62 -10.43 -2.24
N ASP A 327 4.84 -11.20 -3.29
CA ASP A 327 6.15 -11.36 -3.92
C ASP A 327 6.19 -10.62 -5.27
N ILE A 328 6.97 -9.53 -5.33
CA ILE A 328 7.15 -8.73 -6.55
C ILE A 328 8.48 -9.12 -7.22
N PRO A 329 8.48 -9.64 -8.47
CA PRO A 329 9.70 -10.06 -9.14
C PRO A 329 10.58 -8.87 -9.51
N LEU A 330 11.89 -9.00 -9.30
CA LEU A 330 12.88 -7.97 -9.59
C LEU A 330 13.63 -8.22 -10.91
N LYS A 331 14.21 -7.14 -11.44
CA LYS A 331 15.02 -7.14 -12.67
C LYS A 331 16.47 -7.53 -12.46
#